data_AF-A0A7W4CJL6-F1
#
_entry.id   AF-A0A7W4CJL6-F1
#
_cell.length_a   1.000
_cell.length_b   1.000
_cell.length_c   1.000
_cell.angle_alpha   90.00
_cell.angle_beta   90.00
_cell.angle_gamma   90.00
#
_symmetry.space_group_name_H-M   'P 1'
#
loop_
_entity.id
_entity.type
_entity.pdbx_description
1 polymer ?
#
loop_
_entity_poly.entity_id
_entity_poly.type
_entity_poly.pdbx_seq_one_letter_code
_entity_poly.pdbx_strand_id
1 'polypeptide(L)'
;MAHHGNRNDDDLGRALLKGTVAAVAATVALDRLDWFMWNNLSPETRQRTRSVRPEGLDPGHLIARKAARALGTDIKPQGRDNQHPAGVAVHLAIGMVPALAYAALRNRAPSLTAGGGTLFGLGMFALHDEGMNTASGLGARPAEYP
;
A
#
# COMPACT_ATOMS: atom_id res chain seq x y z
N MET A 1 4.89 -10.23 42.12
CA MET A 1 4.26 -9.43 41.04
C MET A 1 5.35 -8.61 40.35
N ALA A 2 5.94 -9.09 39.23
CA ALA A 2 6.84 -8.30 38.35
C ALA A 2 7.35 -9.08 37.09
N HIS A 3 6.51 -9.89 36.42
CA HIS A 3 6.96 -10.64 35.20
C HIS A 3 6.10 -10.44 33.95
N HIS A 4 5.11 -9.55 33.98
CA HIS A 4 4.18 -9.37 32.86
C HIS A 4 4.67 -8.42 31.76
N GLY A 5 5.67 -7.55 32.02
CA GLY A 5 6.18 -6.61 31.01
C GLY A 5 6.96 -7.30 29.89
N ASN A 6 7.98 -8.09 30.25
CA ASN A 6 8.92 -8.66 29.28
C ASN A 6 8.28 -9.61 28.25
N ARG A 7 7.29 -10.43 28.67
CA ARG A 7 6.61 -11.37 27.75
C ARG A 7 5.76 -10.68 26.70
N ASN A 8 5.07 -9.61 27.08
CA ASN A 8 4.18 -8.89 26.17
C ASN A 8 4.97 -8.13 25.10
N ASP A 9 6.13 -7.58 25.47
CA ASP A 9 7.01 -6.88 24.54
C ASP A 9 7.69 -7.86 23.57
N ASP A 10 8.14 -9.01 24.06
CA ASP A 10 8.68 -10.09 23.23
C ASP A 10 7.65 -10.61 22.22
N ASP A 11 6.39 -10.77 22.64
CA ASP A 11 5.30 -11.23 21.78
C ASP A 11 4.88 -10.18 20.75
N LEU A 12 4.86 -8.91 21.12
CA LEU A 12 4.61 -7.81 20.19
C LEU A 12 5.75 -7.69 19.16
N GLY A 13 7.01 -7.70 19.59
CA GLY A 13 8.16 -7.63 18.70
C GLY A 13 8.18 -8.78 17.69
N ARG A 14 7.90 -10.02 18.15
CA ARG A 14 7.74 -11.19 17.27
C ARG A 14 6.56 -11.04 16.32
N ALA A 15 5.44 -10.50 16.78
CA ALA A 15 4.27 -10.27 15.93
C ALA A 15 4.55 -9.25 14.84
N LEU A 16 5.19 -8.13 15.19
CA LEU A 16 5.59 -7.09 14.24
C LEU A 16 6.61 -7.61 13.23
N LEU A 17 7.62 -8.37 13.67
CA LEU A 17 8.59 -8.99 12.76
C LEU A 17 7.89 -9.92 11.74
N LYS A 18 6.99 -10.79 12.21
CA LYS A 18 6.19 -11.65 11.33
C LYS A 18 5.33 -10.81 10.37
N GLY A 19 4.73 -9.73 10.87
CA GLY A 19 3.94 -8.79 10.07
C GLY A 19 4.77 -8.13 8.97
N THR A 20 5.98 -7.65 9.29
CA THR A 20 6.91 -7.06 8.32
C THR A 20 7.31 -8.06 7.25
N VAL A 21 7.70 -9.29 7.62
CA VAL A 21 8.08 -10.32 6.64
C VAL A 21 6.89 -10.68 5.74
N ALA A 22 5.70 -10.82 6.31
CA ALA A 22 4.48 -11.09 5.56
C ALA A 22 4.15 -9.94 4.61
N ALA A 23 4.29 -8.68 5.04
CA ALA A 23 4.04 -7.51 4.22
C ALA A 23 5.00 -7.45 3.02
N VAL A 24 6.31 -7.64 3.25
CA VAL A 24 7.30 -7.65 2.17
C VAL A 24 7.01 -8.78 1.18
N ALA A 25 6.71 -9.99 1.66
CA ALA A 25 6.36 -11.11 0.79
C ALA A 25 5.09 -10.84 -0.03
N ALA A 26 4.07 -10.25 0.59
CA ALA A 26 2.83 -9.88 -0.08
C ALA A 26 3.07 -8.81 -1.14
N THR A 27 3.84 -7.76 -0.84
CA THR A 27 4.17 -6.71 -1.81
C THR A 27 4.93 -7.28 -3.01
N VAL A 28 5.95 -8.12 -2.79
CA VAL A 28 6.68 -8.75 -3.90
C VAL A 28 5.76 -9.59 -4.78
N ALA A 29 4.82 -10.34 -4.19
CA ALA A 29 3.86 -11.15 -4.93
C ALA A 29 2.87 -10.29 -5.73
N LEU A 30 2.32 -9.24 -5.12
CA LEU A 30 1.38 -8.32 -5.76
C LEU A 30 2.06 -7.49 -6.85
N ASP A 31 3.26 -6.96 -6.60
CA ASP A 31 4.04 -6.25 -7.62
C ASP A 31 4.28 -7.13 -8.84
N ARG A 32 4.60 -8.42 -8.63
CA ARG A 32 4.82 -9.35 -9.74
C ARG A 32 3.55 -9.53 -10.57
N LEU A 33 2.40 -9.65 -9.91
CA LEU A 33 1.10 -9.76 -10.55
C LEU A 33 0.72 -8.47 -11.28
N ASP A 34 0.87 -7.31 -10.63
CA ASP A 34 0.58 -5.99 -11.19
C ASP A 34 1.43 -5.72 -12.43
N TRP A 35 2.73 -6.02 -12.38
CA TRP A 35 3.60 -5.89 -13.55
C TRP A 35 3.25 -6.89 -14.64
N PHE A 36 2.83 -8.11 -14.30
CA PHE A 36 2.33 -9.05 -15.30
C PHE A 36 1.09 -8.47 -16.00
N MET A 37 0.09 -8.02 -15.24
CA MET A 37 -1.13 -7.42 -15.78
C MET A 37 -0.80 -6.19 -16.62
N TRP A 38 -0.01 -5.25 -16.08
CA TRP A 38 0.39 -4.01 -16.75
C TRP A 38 1.10 -4.25 -18.08
N ASN A 39 2.01 -5.23 -18.14
CA ASN A 39 2.74 -5.54 -19.36
C ASN A 39 1.88 -6.26 -20.42
N ASN A 40 0.75 -6.84 -20.02
CA ASN A 40 -0.22 -7.45 -20.94
C ASN A 40 -1.32 -6.48 -21.40
N LEU A 41 -1.35 -5.24 -20.89
CA LEU A 41 -2.28 -4.21 -21.36
C LEU A 41 -1.84 -3.62 -22.71
N SER A 42 -2.81 -3.30 -23.56
CA SER A 42 -2.54 -2.54 -24.79
C SER A 42 -1.93 -1.17 -24.46
N PRO A 43 -1.10 -0.60 -25.35
CA PRO A 43 -0.56 0.75 -25.17
C PRO A 43 -1.66 1.79 -24.93
N GLU A 44 -2.80 1.66 -25.61
CA GLU A 44 -3.96 2.54 -25.48
C GLU A 44 -4.59 2.48 -24.09
N THR A 45 -4.79 1.27 -23.55
CA THR A 45 -5.32 1.09 -22.18
C THR A 45 -4.36 1.67 -21.15
N ARG A 46 -3.04 1.46 -21.30
CA ARG A 46 -2.04 2.08 -20.41
C ARG A 46 -2.07 3.60 -20.46
N GLN A 47 -2.24 4.18 -21.64
CA GLN A 47 -2.36 5.63 -21.80
C GLN A 47 -3.65 6.17 -21.18
N ARG A 48 -4.78 5.47 -21.36
CA ARG A 48 -6.07 5.84 -20.76
C ARG A 48 -6.05 5.74 -19.23
N THR A 49 -5.43 4.70 -18.68
CA THR A 49 -5.21 4.59 -17.23
C THR A 49 -4.37 5.76 -16.70
N ARG A 50 -3.34 6.21 -17.44
CA ARG A 50 -2.54 7.38 -17.02
C ARG A 50 -3.30 8.68 -17.14
N SER A 51 -4.14 8.86 -18.15
CA SER A 51 -4.85 10.13 -18.36
C SER A 51 -5.88 10.42 -17.28
N VAL A 52 -6.45 9.38 -16.64
CA VAL A 52 -7.41 9.56 -15.55
C VAL A 52 -6.73 9.72 -14.19
N ARG A 53 -5.50 9.25 -14.03
CA ARG A 53 -4.76 9.37 -12.78
C ARG A 53 -4.37 10.83 -12.51
N PRO A 54 -4.50 11.32 -11.26
CA PRO A 54 -4.00 12.64 -10.89
C PRO A 54 -2.50 12.75 -11.18
N GLU A 55 -2.13 13.77 -11.98
CA GLU A 55 -0.76 13.98 -12.48
C GLU A 55 -0.15 12.80 -13.27
N GLY A 56 -0.95 11.83 -13.70
CA GLY A 56 -0.48 10.62 -14.38
C GLY A 56 0.33 9.66 -13.49
N LEU A 57 0.19 9.77 -12.17
CA LEU A 57 0.94 9.01 -11.18
C LEU A 57 0.02 8.06 -10.39
N ASP A 58 0.57 6.92 -9.95
CA ASP A 58 -0.08 6.12 -8.91
C ASP A 58 -0.01 6.83 -7.54
N PRO A 59 -0.85 6.42 -6.57
CA PRO A 59 -0.93 7.07 -5.26
C PRO A 59 0.41 7.21 -4.53
N GLY A 60 1.28 6.19 -4.56
CA GLY A 60 2.56 6.21 -3.85
C GLY A 60 3.49 7.30 -4.41
N HIS A 61 3.62 7.37 -5.73
CA HIS A 61 4.43 8.39 -6.41
C HIS A 61 3.84 9.79 -6.26
N LEU A 62 2.52 9.92 -6.29
CA LEU A 62 1.86 11.21 -6.09
C LEU A 62 2.04 11.74 -4.66
N ILE A 63 1.91 10.88 -3.65
CA ILE A 63 2.17 11.27 -2.25
C ILE A 63 3.62 11.71 -2.09
N ALA A 64 4.58 10.93 -2.59
CA ALA A 64 5.99 11.29 -2.52
C ALA A 64 6.26 12.66 -3.16
N ARG A 65 5.67 12.92 -4.33
CA ARG A 65 5.80 14.20 -5.02
C ARG A 65 5.14 15.35 -4.25
N LYS A 66 3.92 15.17 -3.74
CA LYS A 66 3.22 16.17 -2.92
C LYS A 66 4.02 16.51 -1.66
N ALA A 67 4.59 15.52 -0.99
CA ALA A 67 5.47 15.72 0.17
C ALA A 67 6.74 16.50 -0.19
N ALA A 68 7.40 16.15 -1.29
CA ALA A 68 8.58 16.87 -1.78
C ALA A 68 8.27 18.34 -2.08
N ARG A 69 7.13 18.62 -2.73
CA ARG A 69 6.62 19.98 -3.00
C ARG A 69 6.34 20.77 -1.73
N ALA A 70 5.73 20.14 -0.74
CA ALA A 70 5.51 20.78 0.56
C ALA A 70 6.84 21.16 1.25
N LEU A 71 7.92 20.45 0.96
CA LEU A 71 9.28 20.73 1.46
C LEU A 71 10.10 21.67 0.55
N GLY A 72 9.48 22.26 -0.48
CA GLY A 72 10.14 23.20 -1.40
C GLY A 72 10.95 22.56 -2.53
N THR A 73 10.76 21.26 -2.79
CA THR A 73 11.43 20.51 -3.87
C THR A 73 10.39 19.92 -4.84
N ASP A 74 10.79 19.28 -5.95
CA ASP A 74 9.83 18.51 -6.77
C ASP A 74 10.48 17.21 -7.21
N ILE A 75 9.78 16.09 -7.00
CA ILE A 75 10.18 14.79 -7.53
C ILE A 75 9.54 14.67 -8.90
N LYS A 76 10.35 14.88 -9.94
CA LYS A 76 9.87 14.71 -11.31
C LYS A 76 9.73 13.21 -11.62
N PRO A 77 8.69 12.81 -12.36
CA PRO A 77 8.57 11.44 -12.82
C PRO A 77 9.80 11.07 -13.66
N GLN A 78 10.47 9.95 -13.31
CA GLN A 78 11.73 9.54 -13.93
C GLN A 78 11.73 8.04 -14.18
N GLY A 79 12.39 7.61 -15.26
CA GLY A 79 12.51 6.20 -15.63
C GLY A 79 11.28 5.65 -16.35
N ARG A 80 11.30 4.32 -16.59
CA ARG A 80 10.17 3.61 -17.18
C ARG A 80 9.00 3.64 -16.21
N ASP A 81 7.83 4.05 -16.68
CA ASP A 81 6.57 4.04 -15.91
C ASP A 81 6.65 4.79 -14.57
N ASN A 82 7.46 5.85 -14.51
CA ASN A 82 7.57 6.80 -13.40
C ASN A 82 8.08 6.24 -12.05
N GLN A 83 8.86 5.14 -12.08
CA GLN A 83 9.33 4.40 -10.89
C GLN A 83 10.46 5.10 -10.12
N HIS A 84 10.19 6.29 -9.58
CA HIS A 84 11.15 7.01 -8.74
C HIS A 84 11.26 6.33 -7.36
N PRO A 85 12.47 6.12 -6.79
CA PRO A 85 12.66 5.37 -5.54
C PRO A 85 11.83 5.88 -4.35
N ALA A 86 11.63 7.19 -4.25
CA ALA A 86 10.78 7.77 -3.20
C ALA A 86 9.30 7.34 -3.31
N GLY A 87 8.76 7.22 -4.54
CA GLY A 87 7.40 6.75 -4.74
C GLY A 87 7.26 5.26 -4.42
N VAL A 88 8.24 4.45 -4.80
CA VAL A 88 8.34 3.03 -4.42
C VAL A 88 8.40 2.86 -2.90
N ALA A 89 9.19 3.68 -2.21
CA ALA A 89 9.27 3.65 -0.75
C ALA A 89 7.92 3.99 -0.08
N VAL A 90 7.21 5.00 -0.59
CA VAL A 90 5.86 5.34 -0.08
C VAL A 90 4.86 4.22 -0.38
N HIS A 91 4.90 3.63 -1.58
CA HIS A 91 4.06 2.49 -1.94
C HIS A 91 4.25 1.31 -0.97
N LEU A 92 5.50 0.94 -0.70
CA LEU A 92 5.85 -0.09 0.30
C LEU A 92 5.31 0.26 1.69
N ALA A 93 5.50 1.51 2.13
CA ALA A 93 5.04 1.95 3.45
C ALA A 93 3.51 1.83 3.58
N ILE A 94 2.76 2.24 2.55
CA ILE A 94 1.31 2.11 2.51
C ILE A 94 0.88 0.64 2.61
N GLY A 95 1.54 -0.27 1.88
CA GLY A 95 1.24 -1.71 1.96
C GLY A 95 1.60 -2.34 3.31
N MET A 96 2.65 -1.87 3.98
CA MET A 96 3.10 -2.39 5.27
C MET A 96 2.19 -2.00 6.44
N VAL A 97 1.63 -0.78 6.44
CA VAL A 97 0.84 -0.26 7.57
C VAL A 97 -0.32 -1.17 7.97
N PRO A 98 -1.19 -1.65 7.04
CA PRO A 98 -2.26 -2.59 7.36
C PRO A 98 -1.77 -3.91 7.94
N ALA A 99 -0.66 -4.45 7.43
CA ALA A 99 -0.10 -5.71 7.91
C ALA A 99 0.44 -5.59 9.34
N LEU A 100 1.11 -4.48 9.66
CA LEU A 100 1.57 -4.19 11.02
C LEU A 100 0.40 -3.95 11.98
N ALA A 101 -0.64 -3.23 11.54
CA ALA A 101 -1.85 -3.02 12.32
C ALA A 101 -2.55 -4.36 12.62
N TYR A 102 -2.71 -5.22 11.62
CA TYR A 102 -3.23 -6.58 11.82
C TYR A 102 -2.39 -7.36 12.83
N ALA A 103 -1.07 -7.34 12.68
CA ALA A 103 -0.18 -8.09 13.55
C ALA A 103 -0.23 -7.64 15.02
N ALA A 104 -0.33 -6.33 15.26
CA ALA A 104 -0.41 -5.76 16.59
C ALA A 104 -1.78 -5.96 17.27
N LEU A 105 -2.86 -6.05 16.47
CA LEU A 105 -4.23 -6.04 16.99
C LEU A 105 -4.92 -7.40 16.99
N ARG A 106 -4.49 -8.37 16.17
CA ARG A 106 -5.18 -9.67 16.01
C ARG A 106 -5.40 -10.46 17.30
N ASN A 107 -4.50 -10.32 18.29
CA ASN A 107 -4.62 -11.00 19.58
C ASN A 107 -5.61 -10.30 20.54
N ARG A 108 -5.90 -9.02 20.29
CA ARG A 108 -6.83 -8.20 21.12
C ARG A 108 -8.24 -8.14 20.53
N ALA A 109 -8.35 -8.31 19.22
CA ALA A 109 -9.62 -8.33 18.50
C ALA A 109 -9.68 -9.59 17.62
N PRO A 110 -10.15 -10.74 18.17
CA PRO A 110 -10.20 -12.01 17.43
C PRO A 110 -11.03 -11.93 16.14
N SER A 111 -12.00 -11.00 16.06
CA SER A 111 -12.76 -10.71 14.84
C SER A 111 -11.87 -10.34 13.65
N LEU A 112 -10.69 -9.73 13.87
CA LEU A 112 -9.74 -9.41 12.81
C LEU A 112 -9.19 -10.67 12.13
N THR A 113 -9.10 -11.78 12.87
CA THR A 113 -8.62 -13.08 12.34
C THR A 113 -9.67 -13.86 11.57
N ALA A 114 -10.89 -13.34 11.42
CA ALA A 114 -11.93 -13.98 10.64
C ALA A 114 -11.45 -14.27 9.21
N GLY A 115 -11.72 -15.48 8.72
CA GLY A 115 -11.19 -15.94 7.43
C GLY A 115 -9.66 -15.99 7.39
N GLY A 116 -8.99 -16.21 8.52
CA GLY A 116 -7.52 -16.23 8.62
C GLY A 116 -6.84 -14.86 8.50
N GLY A 117 -7.62 -13.76 8.55
CA GLY A 117 -7.15 -12.40 8.27
C GLY A 117 -7.37 -11.95 6.83
N THR A 118 -7.85 -12.83 5.94
CA THR A 118 -8.18 -12.47 4.56
C THR A 118 -9.29 -11.42 4.50
N LEU A 119 -10.30 -11.53 5.35
CA LEU A 119 -11.38 -10.53 5.41
C LEU A 119 -10.87 -9.16 5.84
N PHE A 120 -9.92 -9.12 6.78
CA PHE A 120 -9.25 -7.87 7.15
C PHE A 120 -8.49 -7.27 5.97
N GLY A 121 -7.70 -8.08 5.25
CA GLY A 121 -6.96 -7.65 4.07
C GLY A 121 -7.87 -7.09 2.96
N LEU A 122 -8.96 -7.80 2.65
CA LEU A 122 -9.96 -7.34 1.66
C LEU A 122 -10.65 -6.06 2.09
N GLY A 123 -11.00 -5.94 3.38
CA GLY A 123 -11.58 -4.72 3.93
C GLY A 123 -10.63 -3.53 3.81
N MET A 124 -9.34 -3.74 4.12
CA MET A 124 -8.32 -2.70 3.99
C MET A 124 -8.04 -2.32 2.53
N PHE A 125 -8.03 -3.30 1.62
CA PHE A 125 -7.92 -3.07 0.18
C PHE A 125 -9.07 -2.18 -0.31
N ALA A 126 -10.32 -2.57 -0.06
CA ALA A 126 -11.49 -1.80 -0.48
C ALA A 126 -11.51 -0.40 0.14
N LEU A 127 -11.20 -0.29 1.44
CA LEU A 127 -11.12 1.00 2.12
C LEU A 127 -10.08 1.92 1.49
N HIS A 128 -8.89 1.39 1.18
CA HIS A 128 -7.79 2.18 0.67
C HIS A 128 -7.98 2.56 -0.80
N ASP A 129 -8.24 1.56 -1.66
CA ASP A 129 -8.23 1.73 -3.11
C ASP A 129 -9.50 2.41 -3.62
N GLU A 130 -10.66 2.06 -3.07
CA GLU A 130 -11.96 2.60 -3.50
C GLU A 130 -12.37 3.83 -2.67
N GLY A 131 -12.00 3.85 -1.39
CA GLY A 131 -12.38 4.89 -0.45
C GLY A 131 -11.35 6.02 -0.38
N MET A 132 -10.23 5.75 0.28
CA MET A 132 -9.26 6.78 0.67
C MET A 132 -8.57 7.42 -0.53
N ASN A 133 -8.10 6.64 -1.51
CA ASN A 133 -7.40 7.18 -2.67
C ASN A 133 -8.30 8.10 -3.49
N THR A 134 -9.54 7.70 -3.75
CA THR A 134 -10.51 8.52 -4.47
C THR A 134 -10.93 9.75 -3.67
N ALA A 135 -11.26 9.61 -2.39
CA ALA A 135 -11.70 10.73 -1.55
C ALA A 135 -10.62 11.80 -1.33
N SER A 136 -9.34 11.39 -1.32
CA SER A 136 -8.20 12.30 -1.14
C SER A 136 -7.61 12.83 -2.45
N GLY A 137 -8.19 12.47 -3.61
CA GLY A 137 -7.67 12.84 -4.93
C GLY A 137 -6.27 12.28 -5.20
N LEU A 138 -5.96 11.12 -4.62
CA LEU A 138 -4.75 10.36 -4.88
C LEU A 138 -4.92 9.35 -6.01
N GLY A 139 -6.16 8.94 -6.28
CA GLY A 139 -6.55 8.13 -7.42
C GLY A 139 -7.78 8.69 -8.13
N ALA A 140 -8.00 8.26 -9.37
CA ALA A 140 -9.28 8.45 -10.05
C ALA A 140 -10.40 7.66 -9.36
N ARG A 141 -11.66 7.91 -9.73
CA ARG A 141 -12.77 7.07 -9.31
C ARG A 141 -12.66 5.70 -10.00
N PRO A 142 -13.12 4.62 -9.36
CA PRO A 142 -13.08 3.27 -9.93
C PRO A 142 -13.72 3.18 -11.33
N ALA A 143 -14.85 3.85 -11.51
CA ALA A 143 -15.59 3.89 -12.78
C ALA A 143 -14.91 4.70 -13.91
N GLU A 144 -13.82 5.41 -13.63
CA GLU A 144 -13.07 6.18 -14.64
C GLU A 144 -11.94 5.36 -15.27
N TYR A 145 -11.51 4.27 -14.62
CA TYR A 145 -10.52 3.36 -15.18
C TYR A 145 -11.12 2.54 -16.35
N PRO A 146 -10.31 2.24 -17.38
CA PRO A 146 -10.75 1.51 -18.58
C PRO A 146 -11.04 0.03 -18.33
#